data_AF-A0A918CM23-F1
#
_entry.id   AF-A0A918CM23-F1
#
_cell.length_a   1.000
_cell.length_b   1.000
_cell.length_c   1.000
_cell.angle_alpha   90.00
_cell.angle_beta   90.00
_cell.angle_gamma   90.00
#
_symmetry.space_group_name_H-M   'P 1'
#
loop_
_entity.id
_entity.type
_entity.pdbx_description
1 polymer ?
#
loop_
_entity_poly.entity_id
_entity_poly.type
_entity_poly.pdbx_seq_one_letter_code
_entity_poly.pdbx_strand_id
1 'polypeptide(L)'
;MRDTLHHSPDARLSTLPGATIIRRIRRLLLWGLGTALVYTGLSAASKGLCRGGATGDGGYLDADGRATTAVPLCVDLVLRPSPVVYIAIAAIALIAITLVLRRSADEASALRTLDRAVILIVAVTAAWLALTLVSFMSIPLDAWDGGEQFWIPFTFGNVDIDVSPMQSGG
;
A
#
# COMPACT_ATOMS: atom_id res chain seq x y z
N MET A 1 57.05 -0.70 33.92
CA MET A 1 56.81 -1.47 32.68
C MET A 1 55.33 -1.33 32.39
N ARG A 2 54.96 -0.92 31.17
CA ARG A 2 53.63 -0.37 30.84
C ARG A 2 52.52 -1.43 30.96
N ASP A 3 51.59 -1.17 31.87
CA ASP A 3 50.22 -1.67 31.79
C ASP A 3 49.51 -0.98 30.62
N THR A 4 49.27 -1.72 29.55
CA THR A 4 48.30 -1.36 28.51
C THR A 4 47.46 -2.59 28.24
N LEU A 5 46.57 -2.89 29.18
CA LEU A 5 45.43 -3.75 28.93
C LEU A 5 44.50 -3.01 27.96
N HIS A 6 44.44 -3.48 26.72
CA HIS A 6 43.42 -3.10 25.75
C HIS A 6 42.03 -3.32 26.37
N HIS A 7 41.44 -2.26 26.90
CA HIS A 7 40.02 -2.25 27.20
C HIS A 7 39.28 -2.13 25.86
N SER A 8 38.91 -3.27 25.27
CA SER A 8 37.94 -3.27 24.16
C SER A 8 36.58 -2.85 24.73
N PRO A 9 36.03 -1.69 24.37
CA PRO A 9 34.75 -1.19 24.89
C PRO A 9 33.52 -1.96 24.38
N ASP A 10 33.72 -2.98 23.55
CA ASP A 10 32.65 -3.58 22.75
C ASP A 10 31.80 -4.60 23.53
N ALA A 11 32.33 -5.18 24.61
CA ALA A 11 31.60 -6.20 25.38
C ALA A 11 30.64 -5.61 26.42
N ARG A 12 30.96 -4.44 27.02
CA ARG A 12 30.13 -3.86 28.10
C ARG A 12 28.95 -3.01 27.61
N LEU A 13 28.97 -2.56 26.36
CA LEU A 13 27.82 -1.89 25.74
C LEU A 13 26.74 -2.90 25.26
N SER A 14 27.06 -4.20 25.19
CA SER A 14 26.12 -5.26 24.76
C SER A 14 25.16 -5.75 25.84
N THR A 15 25.30 -5.33 27.11
CA THR A 15 24.55 -5.89 28.24
C THR A 15 23.73 -4.87 29.03
N LEU A 16 23.23 -3.81 28.41
CA LEU A 16 22.14 -3.05 29.04
C LEU A 16 20.87 -3.92 28.99
N PRO A 17 20.23 -4.24 30.12
CA PRO A 17 18.92 -4.89 30.14
C PRO A 17 17.94 -3.99 29.38
N GLY A 18 17.62 -4.39 28.14
CA GLY A 18 16.85 -3.58 27.19
C GLY A 18 17.47 -3.44 25.79
N ALA A 19 18.77 -3.67 25.61
CA ALA A 19 19.42 -3.58 24.29
C ALA A 19 18.83 -4.58 23.28
N THR A 20 18.53 -5.80 23.73
CA THR A 20 17.83 -6.84 22.94
C THR A 20 16.42 -6.40 22.54
N ILE A 21 15.67 -5.81 23.48
CA ILE A 21 14.31 -5.32 23.26
C ILE A 21 14.31 -4.14 22.25
N ILE A 22 15.19 -3.16 22.43
CA ILE A 22 15.30 -2.00 21.54
C ILE A 22 15.68 -2.43 20.12
N ARG A 23 16.63 -3.37 19.96
CA ARG A 23 17.02 -3.90 18.65
C ARG A 23 15.85 -4.59 17.95
N ARG A 24 14.99 -5.28 18.71
CA ARG A 24 13.80 -5.97 18.21
C ARG A 24 12.66 -5.01 17.86
N ILE A 25 12.43 -3.96 18.67
CA ILE A 25 11.49 -2.87 18.35
C ILE A 25 11.92 -2.18 17.06
N ARG A 26 13.22 -1.88 16.91
CA ARG A 26 13.76 -1.30 15.66
C ARG A 26 13.52 -2.22 14.47
N ARG A 27 13.72 -3.54 14.64
CA ARG A 27 13.41 -4.52 13.60
C ARG A 27 11.92 -4.52 13.24
N LEU A 28 11.03 -4.45 14.23
CA LEU A 28 9.57 -4.38 14.00
C LEU A 28 9.18 -3.10 13.25
N LEU A 29 9.74 -1.95 13.63
CA LEU A 29 9.53 -0.68 12.92
C LEU A 29 10.06 -0.73 11.49
N LEU A 30 11.24 -1.30 11.26
CA LEU A 30 11.80 -1.48 9.92
C LEU A 30 10.94 -2.39 9.05
N TRP A 31 10.41 -3.49 9.61
CA TRP A 31 9.48 -4.37 8.90
C TRP A 31 8.14 -3.68 8.63
N GLY A 32 7.60 -2.93 9.59
CA GLY A 32 6.39 -2.13 9.39
C GLY A 32 6.56 -1.09 8.29
N LEU A 33 7.69 -0.37 8.30
CA LEU A 33 8.04 0.60 7.26
C LEU A 33 8.21 -0.06 5.89
N GLY A 34 8.94 -1.17 5.83
CA GLY A 34 9.12 -1.95 4.60
C GLY A 34 7.78 -2.44 4.05
N THR A 35 6.91 -2.94 4.91
CA THR A 35 5.57 -3.41 4.53
C THR A 35 4.71 -2.25 4.01
N ALA A 36 4.78 -1.08 4.64
CA ALA A 36 4.08 0.12 4.19
C ALA A 36 4.58 0.59 2.81
N LEU A 37 5.89 0.58 2.57
CA LEU A 37 6.47 0.92 1.26
C LEU A 37 6.05 -0.06 0.18
N VAL A 38 6.13 -1.37 0.47
CA VAL A 38 5.69 -2.43 -0.44
C VAL A 38 4.20 -2.31 -0.74
N TYR A 39 3.37 -2.06 0.27
CA TYR A 39 1.94 -1.81 0.09
C TYR A 39 1.69 -0.60 -0.81
N THR A 40 2.42 0.50 -0.60
CA THR A 40 2.29 1.72 -1.41
C THR A 40 2.62 1.44 -2.87
N GLY A 41 3.71 0.72 -3.14
CA GLY A 41 4.12 0.38 -4.50
C GLY A 41 3.15 -0.58 -5.21
N LEU A 42 2.62 -1.57 -4.50
CA LEU A 42 1.72 -2.58 -5.08
C LEU A 42 0.26 -2.13 -5.17
N SER A 43 -0.16 -1.16 -4.36
CA SER A 43 -1.54 -0.63 -4.39
C SER A 43 -1.76 0.46 -5.43
N ALA A 44 -0.69 0.89 -6.11
CA ALA A 44 -0.80 1.78 -7.27
C ALA A 44 -1.17 0.96 -8.51
N ALA A 45 -2.44 0.99 -8.88
CA ALA A 45 -2.95 0.41 -10.12
C ALA A 45 -3.78 1.45 -10.85
N SER A 46 -3.66 1.52 -12.18
CA SER A 46 -4.53 2.35 -13.01
C SER A 46 -5.11 1.54 -14.16
N LYS A 47 -6.34 1.88 -14.56
CA LYS A 47 -7.02 1.27 -15.71
C LYS A 47 -7.88 2.34 -16.37
N GLY A 48 -7.75 2.47 -17.69
CA GLY A 48 -8.48 3.48 -18.46
C GLY A 48 -9.17 2.91 -19.68
N LEU A 49 -10.21 3.58 -20.14
CA LEU A 49 -10.92 3.27 -21.39
C LEU A 49 -11.42 4.55 -22.05
N CYS A 50 -11.20 4.67 -23.37
CA CYS A 50 -11.82 5.72 -24.19
C CYS A 50 -12.94 5.12 -25.04
N ARG A 51 -14.15 5.68 -24.95
CA ARG A 51 -15.29 5.32 -25.80
C ARG A 51 -15.23 6.14 -27.09
N GLY A 52 -14.31 5.78 -27.97
CA GLY A 52 -14.09 6.47 -29.25
C GLY A 52 -12.65 6.36 -29.72
N GLY A 53 -12.33 7.05 -30.82
CA GLY A 53 -11.00 7.05 -31.41
C GLY A 53 -10.71 8.32 -32.20
N ALA A 54 -9.47 8.49 -32.63
CA ALA A 54 -9.10 9.55 -33.57
C ALA A 54 -9.11 8.98 -35.00
N THR A 55 -9.61 9.74 -35.96
CA THR A 55 -9.38 9.45 -37.38
C THR A 55 -8.02 10.00 -37.79
N GLY A 56 -7.39 9.40 -38.81
CA GLY A 56 -6.12 9.87 -39.37
C GLY A 56 -6.19 11.27 -40.00
N ASP A 57 -7.41 11.78 -40.22
CA ASP A 57 -7.69 13.09 -40.83
C ASP A 57 -7.97 14.19 -39.77
N GLY A 58 -7.72 13.91 -38.48
CA GLY A 58 -7.92 14.87 -37.38
C GLY A 58 -9.36 14.98 -36.85
N GLY A 59 -10.24 14.06 -37.27
CA GLY A 59 -11.60 13.92 -36.74
C GLY A 59 -11.68 12.91 -35.59
N TYR A 60 -12.88 12.72 -35.04
CA TYR A 60 -13.12 11.77 -33.97
C TYR A 60 -14.05 10.64 -34.43
N LEU A 61 -13.94 9.50 -33.78
CA LEU A 61 -14.84 8.36 -33.88
C LEU A 61 -15.62 8.25 -32.58
N ASP A 62 -16.93 8.05 -32.68
CA ASP A 62 -17.78 7.71 -31.55
C ASP A 62 -17.55 6.27 -31.08
N ALA A 63 -18.25 5.86 -30.01
CA ALA A 63 -18.16 4.51 -29.46
C ALA A 63 -18.59 3.40 -30.43
N ASP A 64 -19.36 3.73 -31.47
CA ASP A 64 -19.82 2.80 -32.51
C ASP A 64 -18.88 2.78 -33.73
N GLY A 65 -17.78 3.55 -33.69
CA GLY A 65 -16.82 3.67 -34.79
C GLY A 65 -17.32 4.55 -35.94
N ARG A 66 -18.33 5.40 -35.71
CA ARG A 66 -18.79 6.38 -36.71
C ARG A 66 -18.07 7.70 -36.53
N ALA A 67 -17.81 8.39 -37.65
CA ALA A 67 -17.20 9.70 -37.63
C ALA A 67 -18.11 10.71 -36.91
N THR A 68 -17.55 11.43 -35.96
CA THR A 68 -18.23 12.46 -35.17
C THR A 68 -17.34 13.68 -35.00
N THR A 69 -17.98 14.84 -34.83
CA THR A 69 -17.30 16.10 -34.46
C THR A 69 -17.24 16.30 -32.96
N ALA A 70 -17.93 15.46 -32.17
CA ALA A 70 -17.88 15.49 -30.72
C ALA A 70 -16.60 14.81 -30.20
N VAL A 71 -15.92 15.45 -29.26
CA VAL A 71 -14.70 14.89 -28.65
C VAL A 71 -15.11 13.73 -27.73
N PRO A 72 -14.64 12.49 -27.96
CA PRO A 72 -14.97 11.35 -27.14
C PRO A 72 -14.38 11.50 -25.72
N LEU A 73 -15.09 10.98 -24.74
CA LEU A 73 -14.67 10.99 -23.33
C LEU A 73 -13.83 9.74 -23.02
N CYS A 74 -12.76 9.95 -22.26
CA CYS A 74 -11.93 8.91 -21.68
C CYS A 74 -12.17 8.86 -20.17
N VAL A 75 -12.28 7.65 -19.63
CA VAL A 75 -12.34 7.42 -18.19
C VAL A 75 -11.06 6.75 -17.74
N ASP A 76 -10.42 7.31 -16.72
CA ASP A 76 -9.25 6.75 -16.05
C ASP A 76 -9.60 6.48 -14.59
N LEU A 77 -9.40 5.23 -14.16
CA LEU A 77 -9.54 4.82 -12.77
C LEU A 77 -8.14 4.66 -12.20
N VAL A 78 -7.87 5.40 -11.13
CA VAL A 78 -6.61 5.32 -10.39
C VAL A 78 -6.88 4.80 -9.00
N LEU A 79 -6.32 3.65 -8.68
CA LEU A 79 -6.34 3.08 -7.34
C LEU A 79 -5.29 3.78 -6.48
N ARG A 80 -5.77 4.45 -5.44
CA ARG A 80 -4.94 5.14 -4.45
C ARG A 80 -4.78 4.30 -3.18
N PRO A 81 -3.59 4.32 -2.56
CA PRO A 81 -3.35 3.60 -1.31
C PRO A 81 -4.31 4.06 -0.22
N SER A 82 -5.01 3.11 0.41
CA SER A 82 -5.96 3.43 1.49
C SER A 82 -5.23 3.85 2.78
N PRO A 83 -5.56 5.01 3.38
CA PRO A 83 -4.98 5.47 4.65
C PRO A 83 -5.26 4.51 5.82
N VAL A 84 -6.35 3.74 5.74
CA VAL A 84 -6.77 2.76 6.75
C VAL A 84 -5.69 1.69 6.99
N VAL A 85 -4.98 1.27 5.94
CA VAL A 85 -3.93 0.25 6.06
C VAL A 85 -2.73 0.76 6.85
N TYR A 86 -2.33 2.02 6.64
CA TYR A 86 -1.25 2.62 7.42
C TYR A 86 -1.63 2.76 8.90
N ILE A 87 -2.89 3.11 9.19
CA ILE A 87 -3.42 3.16 10.56
C ILE A 87 -3.38 1.77 11.20
N ALA A 88 -3.78 0.72 10.47
CA ALA A 88 -3.75 -0.66 10.97
C ALA A 88 -2.31 -1.12 11.28
N ILE A 89 -1.35 -0.84 10.39
CA ILE A 89 0.08 -1.15 10.63
C ILE A 89 0.58 -0.44 11.90
N ALA A 90 0.28 0.86 12.04
CA ALA A 90 0.66 1.63 13.22
C ALA A 90 0.02 1.10 14.51
N ALA A 91 -1.28 0.77 14.48
CA ALA A 91 -2.00 0.22 15.61
C ALA A 91 -1.42 -1.12 16.07
N ILE A 92 -1.13 -2.03 15.14
CA ILE A 92 -0.52 -3.33 15.47
C ILE A 92 0.87 -3.13 16.09
N ALA A 93 1.68 -2.22 15.54
CA ALA A 93 2.99 -1.91 16.11
C ALA A 93 2.89 -1.34 17.54
N LEU A 94 1.99 -0.38 17.77
CA LEU A 94 1.77 0.21 19.09
C LEU A 94 1.23 -0.80 20.11
N ILE A 95 0.30 -1.67 19.71
CA ILE A 95 -0.23 -2.74 20.57
C ILE A 95 0.89 -3.71 20.93
N ALA A 96 1.72 -4.12 19.96
CA ALA A 96 2.85 -5.02 20.21
C ALA A 96 3.86 -4.41 21.18
N ILE A 97 4.22 -3.13 21.01
CA ILE A 97 5.12 -2.40 21.91
C ILE A 97 4.51 -2.30 23.31
N THR A 98 3.23 -1.93 23.41
CA THR A 98 2.51 -1.80 24.69
C THR A 98 2.42 -3.13 25.43
N LEU A 99 2.17 -4.23 24.72
CA LEU A 99 2.12 -5.58 25.29
C LEU A 99 3.50 -6.01 25.82
N VAL A 100 4.58 -5.70 25.10
CA VAL A 100 5.94 -6.01 25.55
C VAL A 100 6.31 -5.19 26.79
N LEU A 101 5.99 -3.89 26.81
CA LEU A 101 6.23 -3.01 27.97
C LEU A 101 5.42 -3.42 29.20
N ARG A 102 4.17 -3.88 29.03
CA ARG A 102 3.30 -4.29 30.14
C ARG A 102 3.58 -5.69 30.68
N ARG A 103 4.16 -6.59 29.89
CA ARG A 103 4.24 -8.02 30.19
C ARG A 103 5.67 -8.52 30.44
N SER A 104 6.61 -7.59 30.68
CA SER A 104 8.06 -7.80 30.79
C SER A 104 8.53 -8.56 32.05
N ALA A 105 7.72 -9.47 32.60
CA ALA A 105 8.18 -10.42 33.61
C ALA A 105 9.00 -11.57 33.00
N ASP A 106 8.85 -11.85 31.69
CA ASP A 106 9.52 -12.97 31.01
C ASP A 106 10.04 -12.58 29.60
N GLU A 107 11.36 -12.63 29.40
CA GLU A 107 12.04 -12.25 28.16
C GLU A 107 11.66 -13.15 26.96
N ALA A 108 11.51 -14.46 27.19
CA ALA A 108 11.15 -15.42 26.14
C ALA A 108 9.71 -15.20 25.60
N SER A 109 8.79 -14.73 26.45
CA SER A 109 7.40 -14.44 26.07
C SER A 109 7.30 -13.14 25.25
N ALA A 110 8.12 -12.14 25.59
CA ALA A 110 8.23 -10.90 24.84
C ALA A 110 8.72 -11.15 23.40
N LEU A 111 9.71 -12.02 23.22
CA LEU A 111 10.26 -12.35 21.89
C LEU A 111 9.23 -13.01 20.97
N ARG A 112 8.44 -13.98 21.48
CA ARG A 112 7.37 -14.64 20.69
C ARG A 112 6.26 -13.67 20.29
N THR A 113 5.96 -12.69 21.15
CA THR A 113 4.93 -11.68 20.88
C THR A 113 5.37 -10.75 19.74
N LEU A 114 6.64 -10.36 19.71
CA LEU A 114 7.19 -9.51 18.65
C LEU A 114 7.25 -10.22 17.29
N ASP A 115 7.68 -11.49 17.26
CA ASP A 115 7.70 -12.25 15.99
C ASP A 115 6.27 -12.50 15.46
N ARG A 116 5.30 -12.80 16.35
CA ARG A 116 3.87 -12.89 15.97
C ARG A 116 3.32 -11.57 15.46
N ALA A 117 3.72 -10.43 16.04
CA ALA A 117 3.28 -9.12 15.57
C ALA A 117 3.77 -8.84 14.15
N VAL A 118 5.02 -9.18 13.82
CA VAL A 118 5.52 -9.04 12.44
C VAL A 118 4.72 -9.91 11.47
N ILE A 119 4.46 -11.18 11.84
CA ILE A 119 3.64 -12.08 11.01
C ILE A 119 2.22 -11.51 10.82
N LEU A 120 1.61 -10.98 11.88
CA LEU A 120 0.30 -10.36 11.83
C LEU A 120 0.28 -9.13 10.91
N ILE A 121 1.27 -8.23 11.04
CA ILE A 121 1.39 -7.06 10.15
C ILE A 121 1.46 -7.53 8.70
N VAL A 122 2.36 -8.44 8.38
CA VAL A 122 2.54 -8.93 7.00
C VAL A 122 1.28 -9.61 6.49
N ALA A 123 0.68 -10.52 7.26
CA ALA A 123 -0.51 -11.27 6.85
C ALA A 123 -1.73 -10.35 6.61
N VAL A 124 -1.99 -9.42 7.53
CA VAL A 124 -3.12 -8.48 7.40
C VAL A 124 -2.91 -7.57 6.20
N THR A 125 -1.69 -7.04 6.02
CA THR A 125 -1.41 -6.13 4.90
C THR A 125 -1.51 -6.85 3.56
N ALA A 126 -0.99 -8.07 3.47
CA ALA A 126 -1.07 -8.90 2.27
C ALA A 126 -2.52 -9.28 1.93
N ALA A 127 -3.32 -9.68 2.92
CA ALA A 127 -4.73 -10.01 2.72
C ALA A 127 -5.54 -8.78 2.24
N TRP A 128 -5.31 -7.62 2.85
CA TRP A 128 -5.98 -6.38 2.44
C TRP A 128 -5.60 -5.97 1.02
N LEU A 129 -4.31 -6.04 0.69
CA LEU A 129 -3.82 -5.73 -0.66
C LEU A 129 -4.44 -6.67 -1.70
N ALA A 130 -4.49 -7.97 -1.43
CA ALA A 130 -5.10 -8.95 -2.33
C ALA A 130 -6.59 -8.65 -2.56
N LEU A 131 -7.35 -8.39 -1.49
CA LEU A 131 -8.77 -8.01 -1.60
C LEU A 131 -8.96 -6.73 -2.42
N THR A 132 -8.09 -5.73 -2.21
CA THR A 132 -8.17 -4.45 -2.91
C THR A 132 -7.85 -4.61 -4.40
N LEU A 133 -6.81 -5.40 -4.75
CA LEU A 133 -6.45 -5.68 -6.14
C LEU A 133 -7.50 -6.51 -6.87
N VAL A 134 -8.02 -7.56 -6.23
CA VAL A 134 -9.07 -8.41 -6.82
C VAL A 134 -10.35 -7.60 -7.06
N SER A 135 -10.74 -6.77 -6.09
CA SER A 135 -11.87 -5.86 -6.23
C SER A 135 -11.65 -4.87 -7.39
N PHE A 136 -10.48 -4.23 -7.50
CA PHE A 136 -10.16 -3.31 -8.59
C PHE A 136 -10.19 -4.01 -9.96
N MET A 137 -9.66 -5.22 -10.06
CA MET A 137 -9.66 -6.00 -11.30
C MET A 137 -11.06 -6.47 -11.72
N SER A 138 -11.99 -6.59 -10.77
CA SER A 138 -13.38 -6.96 -11.03
C SER A 138 -14.24 -5.82 -11.61
N ILE A 139 -13.72 -4.59 -11.67
CA ILE A 139 -14.46 -3.41 -12.17
C ILE A 139 -14.61 -3.49 -13.71
N PRO A 140 -15.84 -3.64 -14.23
CA PRO A 140 -16.11 -3.77 -15.66
C PRO A 140 -16.16 -2.41 -16.37
N LEU A 141 -15.04 -1.97 -16.93
CA LEU A 141 -14.95 -0.68 -17.65
C LEU A 141 -15.76 -0.64 -18.95
N ASP A 142 -16.04 -1.80 -19.52
CA ASP A 142 -16.82 -2.01 -20.73
C ASP A 142 -18.30 -1.61 -20.57
N ALA A 143 -18.82 -1.67 -19.34
CA ALA A 143 -20.18 -1.25 -19.04
C ALA A 143 -20.36 0.27 -18.94
N TRP A 144 -19.27 1.05 -18.99
CA TRP A 144 -19.36 2.51 -18.95
C TRP A 144 -19.93 3.07 -20.25
N ASP A 145 -21.00 3.86 -20.15
CA ASP A 145 -21.81 4.41 -21.24
C ASP A 145 -21.49 5.88 -21.57
N GLY A 146 -20.43 6.44 -20.96
CA GLY A 146 -20.03 7.83 -21.14
C GLY A 146 -20.68 8.82 -20.16
N GLY A 147 -21.48 8.34 -19.19
CA GLY A 147 -22.04 9.15 -18.11
C GLY A 147 -21.19 9.17 -16.82
N GLU A 148 -21.60 9.97 -15.83
CA GLU A 148 -20.88 10.12 -14.55
C GLU A 148 -21.10 8.95 -13.56
N GLN A 149 -22.10 8.09 -13.78
CA GLN A 149 -22.56 7.16 -12.74
C GLN A 149 -22.16 5.72 -13.03
N PHE A 150 -20.89 5.42 -12.77
CA PHE A 150 -20.40 4.04 -12.76
C PHE A 150 -20.85 3.34 -11.47
N TRP A 151 -21.58 2.21 -11.57
CA TRP A 151 -21.94 1.39 -10.41
C TRP A 151 -20.72 0.58 -9.95
N ILE A 152 -20.00 1.10 -8.95
CA ILE A 152 -18.91 0.37 -8.27
C ILE A 152 -19.55 -0.46 -7.15
N PRO A 153 -19.60 -1.80 -7.25
CA PRO A 153 -20.29 -2.61 -6.26
C PRO A 153 -19.66 -2.48 -4.86
N PHE A 154 -18.33 -2.43 -4.77
CA PHE A 154 -17.56 -2.08 -3.58
C PHE A 154 -16.06 -2.05 -3.91
N THR A 155 -15.31 -1.08 -3.39
CA THR A 155 -13.83 -1.09 -3.41
C THR A 155 -13.29 -0.95 -2.00
N PHE A 156 -12.38 -1.84 -1.61
CA PHE A 156 -11.67 -1.75 -0.32
C PHE A 156 -10.53 -0.71 -0.32
N GLY A 157 -10.34 -0.02 -1.45
CA GLY A 157 -9.40 1.07 -1.66
C GLY A 157 -10.10 2.36 -2.10
N ASN A 158 -9.35 3.46 -2.10
CA ASN A 158 -9.83 4.72 -2.67
C ASN A 158 -9.59 4.67 -4.17
N VAL A 159 -10.66 4.76 -4.97
CA VAL A 159 -10.56 4.87 -6.42
C VAL A 159 -10.86 6.31 -6.79
N ASP A 160 -9.91 6.96 -7.45
CA ASP A 160 -10.12 8.24 -8.11
C ASP A 160 -10.62 7.98 -9.53
N ILE A 161 -11.65 8.70 -9.95
CA ILE A 161 -12.22 8.59 -11.30
C ILE A 161 -11.97 9.93 -11.97
N ASP A 162 -11.15 9.91 -13.02
CA ASP A 162 -10.91 11.09 -13.86
C ASP A 162 -11.60 10.86 -15.21
N VAL A 163 -12.46 11.80 -15.60
CA VAL A 163 -13.11 11.80 -16.91
C VAL A 163 -12.55 12.97 -17.69
N SER A 164 -11.74 12.67 -18.69
CA SER A 164 -11.05 13.67 -19.49
C SER A 164 -11.43 13.54 -20.97
N PRO A 165 -11.60 14.65 -21.70
CA PRO A 165 -11.81 14.61 -23.14
C PRO A 165 -10.56 14.05 -23.82
N MET A 166 -10.74 13.21 -24.84
CA MET A 166 -9.63 12.64 -25.59
C MET A 166 -8.82 13.78 -26.22
N GLN A 167 -7.56 13.93 -25.79
CA GLN A 167 -6.65 14.87 -26.43
C GLN A 167 -6.29 14.32 -27.80
N SER A 168 -6.73 14.97 -28.88
CA SER A 168 -6.20 14.70 -30.20
C SER A 168 -4.71 15.03 -30.17
N GLY A 169 -3.87 14.02 -30.40
CA GLY A 169 -2.45 14.24 -30.64
C GLY A 169 -2.31 15.22 -31.80
N GLY A 170 -1.57 16.31 -31.57
CA GLY A 170 -1.23 17.27 -32.63
C GLY A 170 -0.33 16.68 -33.69
#